data_AF-A0A3D1TRA3-F1
#
_entry.id   AF-A0A3D1TRA3-F1
#
_cell.length_a   1.000
_cell.length_b   1.000
_cell.length_c   1.000
_cell.angle_alpha   90.00
_cell.angle_beta   90.00
_cell.angle_gamma   90.00
#
_symmetry.space_group_name_H-M   'P 1'
#
loop_
_entity.id
_entity.type
_entity.pdbx_description
1 polymer ?
#
loop_
_entity_poly.entity_id
_entity_poly.type
_entity_poly.pdbx_seq_one_letter_code
_entity_poly.pdbx_strand_id
1 'polypeptide(L)'
;MMVTNLISNPRANVTLKPGEYTPISTIGKQIGVAYWCTVWLDVSGGSVTLDNCPDTFSKSQRIGWSLTSTNANPMSLRYRVVSGSPTVKVWNMVLCELGEYQANKALLDGLNFFDGDTMPRA
;
A
#
# COMPACT_ATOMS: atom_id res chain seq x y z
N MET A 1 -5.40 6.49 -19.00
CA MET A 1 -5.01 7.75 -18.35
C MET A 1 -3.69 7.50 -17.63
N MET A 2 -2.89 8.52 -17.34
CA MET A 2 -1.69 8.32 -16.52
C MET A 2 -2.10 8.14 -15.04
N VAL A 3 -1.29 7.43 -14.27
CA VAL A 3 -1.41 7.17 -12.83
C VAL A 3 -0.17 7.74 -12.18
N THR A 4 -0.35 8.63 -11.22
CA THR A 4 0.76 9.24 -10.49
C THR A 4 0.99 8.46 -9.21
N ASN A 5 2.10 7.74 -9.13
CA ASN A 5 2.50 7.04 -7.92
C ASN A 5 3.17 8.03 -6.96
N LEU A 6 2.50 8.28 -5.85
CA LEU A 6 2.97 9.16 -4.79
C LEU A 6 3.96 8.45 -3.85
N ILE A 7 4.18 7.14 -3.96
CA ILE A 7 5.23 6.45 -3.19
C ILE A 7 6.59 6.78 -3.79
N SER A 8 7.46 7.42 -2.99
CA SER A 8 8.80 7.86 -3.44
C SER A 8 9.77 6.73 -3.78
N ASN A 9 9.56 5.52 -3.26
CA ASN A 9 10.34 4.33 -3.61
C ASN A 9 9.44 3.10 -3.70
N PRO A 10 8.79 2.87 -4.86
CA PRO A 10 7.82 1.78 -5.05
C PRO A 10 8.41 0.38 -4.85
N ARG A 11 9.73 0.24 -5.05
CA ARG A 11 10.48 -1.02 -4.93
C ARG A 11 11.05 -1.26 -3.52
N ALA A 12 10.90 -0.33 -2.58
CA ALA A 12 11.41 -0.50 -1.24
C ALA A 12 10.83 -1.77 -0.59
N ASN A 13 11.69 -2.55 0.06
CA ASN A 13 11.28 -3.70 0.86
C ASN A 13 11.26 -3.28 2.33
N VAL A 14 10.07 -3.10 2.88
CA VAL A 14 9.87 -2.56 4.23
C VAL A 14 9.38 -3.67 5.14
N THR A 15 10.09 -3.91 6.25
CA THR A 15 9.62 -4.80 7.31
C THR A 15 8.79 -3.99 8.29
N LEU A 16 7.54 -4.38 8.49
CA LEU A 16 6.63 -3.69 9.40
C LEU A 16 6.86 -4.14 10.85
N LYS A 17 6.53 -3.27 11.79
CA LYS A 17 6.54 -3.58 13.22
C LYS A 17 5.11 -3.76 13.76
N PRO A 18 4.85 -4.77 14.59
CA PRO A 18 3.52 -4.99 15.14
C PRO A 18 3.12 -3.84 16.05
N GLY A 19 1.94 -3.27 15.83
CA GLY A 19 1.40 -2.20 16.67
C GLY A 19 2.05 -0.82 16.48
N GLU A 20 2.98 -0.65 15.54
CA GLU A 20 3.65 0.63 15.26
C GLU A 20 3.41 1.07 13.82
N TYR A 21 3.32 2.39 13.60
CA TYR A 21 3.31 2.94 12.25
C TYR A 21 4.73 2.91 11.69
N THR A 22 4.91 2.11 10.64
CA THR A 22 6.16 2.06 9.88
C THR A 22 6.01 3.00 8.68
N PRO A 23 6.87 4.02 8.53
CA PRO A 23 6.75 4.99 7.46
C PRO A 23 7.06 4.36 6.09
N ILE A 24 6.25 4.75 5.10
CA ILE A 24 6.41 4.49 3.68
C ILE A 24 6.41 5.86 3.00
N SER A 25 7.59 6.36 2.65
CA SER A 25 7.77 7.74 2.18
C SER A 25 6.92 8.05 0.94
N THR A 26 6.20 9.17 0.98
CA THR A 26 5.37 9.67 -0.12
C THR A 26 5.67 11.13 -0.48
N ILE A 27 5.39 11.50 -1.72
CA ILE A 27 5.54 12.86 -2.25
C ILE A 27 4.15 13.40 -2.58
N GLY A 28 3.81 14.59 -2.07
CA GLY A 28 2.61 15.31 -2.51
C GLY A 28 1.25 14.80 -2.00
N LYS A 29 1.20 14.01 -0.92
CA LYS A 29 -0.08 13.60 -0.30
C LYS A 29 -0.80 14.82 0.29
N GLN A 30 -2.08 14.99 -0.05
CA GLN A 30 -2.92 16.10 0.38
C GLN A 30 -4.00 15.65 1.38
N ILE A 31 -4.54 16.60 2.14
CA ILE A 31 -5.64 16.36 3.10
C ILE A 31 -6.97 16.38 2.33
N GLY A 32 -7.90 15.50 2.68
CA GLY A 32 -9.23 15.41 2.09
C GLY A 32 -9.30 14.67 0.75
N VAL A 33 -8.16 14.32 0.16
CA VAL A 33 -8.09 13.55 -1.08
C VAL A 33 -8.26 12.06 -0.81
N ALA A 34 -9.07 11.40 -1.63
CA ALA A 34 -9.25 9.96 -1.63
C ALA A 34 -8.16 9.30 -2.49
N TYR A 35 -7.46 8.33 -1.89
CA TYR A 35 -6.39 7.60 -2.53
C TYR A 35 -6.72 6.11 -2.62
N TRP A 36 -6.14 5.45 -3.62
CA TRP A 36 -6.00 4.00 -3.68
C TRP A 36 -4.57 3.62 -3.29
N CYS A 37 -4.44 2.76 -2.28
CA CYS A 37 -3.18 2.19 -1.85
C CYS A 37 -3.14 0.71 -2.22
N THR A 38 -2.04 0.24 -2.80
CA THR A 38 -1.81 -1.18 -3.03
C THR A 38 -0.36 -1.55 -2.74
N VAL A 39 -0.17 -2.71 -2.11
CA VAL A 39 1.15 -3.24 -1.75
C VAL A 39 1.16 -4.75 -1.96
N TRP A 40 2.34 -5.31 -2.23
CA TRP A 40 2.56 -6.74 -2.02
C TRP A 40 2.80 -6.95 -0.54
N LEU A 41 1.93 -7.70 0.11
CA LEU A 41 2.01 -8.03 1.53
C LEU A 41 2.50 -9.46 1.67
N ASP A 42 3.57 -9.67 2.43
CA ASP A 42 4.05 -10.98 2.82
C ASP A 42 3.90 -11.17 4.32
N VAL A 43 3.13 -12.19 4.69
CA VAL A 43 2.87 -12.56 6.08
C VAL A 43 3.32 -14.00 6.26
N SER A 44 4.17 -14.22 7.26
CA SER A 44 4.61 -15.56 7.66
C SER A 44 4.54 -15.70 9.18
N GLY A 45 4.28 -16.91 9.68
CA GLY A 45 4.27 -17.20 11.12
C GLY A 45 3.03 -16.73 11.90
N GLY A 46 1.97 -16.30 11.23
CA GLY A 46 0.74 -15.85 11.89
C GLY A 46 -0.28 -15.20 10.97
N SER A 47 -1.20 -14.44 11.55
CA SER A 47 -2.18 -13.64 10.82
C SER A 47 -2.28 -12.22 11.37
N VAL A 48 -2.63 -11.27 10.51
CA VAL A 48 -2.61 -9.83 10.81
C VAL A 48 -3.79 -9.10 10.20
N THR A 49 -4.18 -7.98 10.80
CA THR A 49 -4.98 -6.93 10.13
C THR A 49 -4.10 -5.72 9.89
N LEU A 50 -4.43 -4.92 8.87
CA LEU A 50 -3.76 -3.65 8.59
C LEU A 50 -4.73 -2.51 8.88
N ASP A 51 -4.25 -1.44 9.50
CA ASP A 51 -5.06 -0.26 9.73
C ASP A 51 -5.56 0.30 8.39
N ASN A 52 -6.84 0.66 8.32
CA ASN A 52 -7.55 1.16 7.14
C ASN A 52 -7.70 0.16 5.97
N CYS A 53 -7.20 -1.07 6.11
CA CYS A 53 -7.44 -2.14 5.13
C CYS A 53 -8.43 -3.13 5.74
N PRO A 54 -9.57 -3.41 5.07
CA PRO A 54 -10.44 -4.51 5.48
C PRO A 54 -9.69 -5.84 5.33
N ASP A 55 -10.15 -6.87 6.05
CA ASP A 55 -9.67 -8.25 6.05
C ASP A 55 -8.50 -8.60 6.99
N THR A 56 -8.37 -9.91 7.19
CA THR A 56 -7.27 -10.56 7.91
C THR A 56 -6.39 -11.30 6.90
N PHE A 57 -5.08 -11.11 7.01
CA PHE A 57 -4.09 -11.65 6.08
C PHE A 57 -3.16 -12.62 6.78
N SER A 58 -2.88 -13.75 6.13
CA SER A 58 -2.03 -14.83 6.66
C SER A 58 -1.09 -15.43 5.62
N LYS A 59 -0.99 -14.83 4.43
CA LYS A 59 -0.18 -15.31 3.31
C LYS A 59 0.33 -14.17 2.44
N SER A 60 1.32 -14.47 1.60
CA SER A 60 1.84 -13.59 0.56
C SER A 60 0.78 -13.31 -0.50
N GLN A 61 0.43 -12.05 -0.72
CA GLN A 61 -0.51 -11.64 -1.77
C GLN A 61 -0.47 -10.12 -2.02
N ARG A 62 -0.96 -9.71 -3.19
CA ARG A 62 -1.29 -8.31 -3.45
C ARG A 62 -2.54 -7.94 -2.67
N ILE A 63 -2.50 -6.80 -1.98
CA ILE A 63 -3.68 -6.22 -1.32
C ILE A 63 -3.86 -4.78 -1.79
N GLY A 64 -5.08 -4.27 -1.73
CA GLY A 64 -5.37 -2.88 -2.05
C GLY A 64 -6.63 -2.38 -1.38
N TRP A 65 -6.63 -1.11 -1.00
CA TRP A 65 -7.74 -0.46 -0.32
C TRP A 65 -7.77 1.04 -0.61
N SER A 66 -8.97 1.62 -0.48
CA SER A 66 -9.16 3.06 -0.57
C SER A 66 -9.05 3.71 0.81
N LEU A 67 -8.47 4.90 0.88
CA LEU A 67 -8.45 5.70 2.11
C LEU A 67 -8.59 7.19 1.78
N THR A 68 -9.31 7.93 2.62
CA THR A 68 -9.34 9.40 2.56
C THR A 68 -8.27 9.93 3.50
N SER A 69 -7.35 10.71 2.95
CA SER A 69 -6.23 11.25 3.70
C SER A 69 -6.68 12.31 4.70
N THR A 70 -6.41 12.09 5.99
CA THR A 70 -6.77 13.03 7.08
C THR A 70 -5.63 13.97 7.47
N ASN A 71 -4.43 13.79 6.92
CA ASN A 71 -3.24 14.58 7.20
C ASN A 71 -2.30 14.62 5.97
N ALA A 72 -1.33 15.52 5.97
CA ALA A 72 -0.32 15.60 4.90
C ALA A 72 0.96 14.78 5.20
N ASN A 73 1.00 14.04 6.32
CA ASN A 73 2.17 13.25 6.70
C ASN A 73 2.44 12.15 5.66
N PRO A 74 3.68 11.69 5.49
CA PRO A 74 3.97 10.57 4.62
C PRO A 74 3.11 9.34 4.93
N MET A 75 2.88 8.51 3.91
CA MET A 75 2.16 7.25 4.12
C MET A 75 2.87 6.40 5.19
N SER A 76 2.12 5.64 5.94
CA SER A 76 2.65 4.67 6.89
C SER A 76 1.70 3.50 7.00
N LEU A 77 2.24 2.33 7.31
CA LEU A 77 1.44 1.13 7.57
C LEU A 77 1.66 0.67 8.99
N ARG A 78 0.56 0.27 9.62
CA ARG A 78 0.54 -0.38 10.91
C ARG A 78 -0.28 -1.64 10.78
N TYR A 79 0.26 -2.75 11.31
CA TYR A 79 -0.50 -3.99 11.43
C TYR A 79 -0.75 -4.34 12.88
N ARG A 80 -1.80 -5.14 13.11
CA ARG A 80 -2.12 -5.75 14.40
C ARG A 80 -2.05 -7.26 14.25
N VAL A 81 -1.50 -7.92 15.24
CA VAL A 81 -1.45 -9.39 15.29
C VAL A 81 -2.84 -9.91 15.61
N VAL A 82 -3.32 -10.84 14.81
CA VAL A 82 -4.55 -11.61 15.07
C VAL A 82 -4.19 -12.96 15.68
N SER A 83 -3.17 -13.64 15.16
CA SER A 83 -2.67 -14.90 15.71
C SER A 83 -1.19 -15.14 15.41
N GLY A 84 -0.56 -16.00 16.22
CA GLY A 84 0.83 -16.42 16.03
C GLY A 84 1.86 -15.34 16.35
N SER A 85 3.01 -15.39 15.69
CA SER A 85 4.11 -14.43 15.81
C SER A 85 4.53 -13.96 14.42
N PRO A 86 3.69 -13.13 13.77
CA PRO A 86 3.83 -12.85 12.35
C PRO A 86 5.03 -11.95 12.07
N THR A 87 5.79 -12.30 11.03
CA THR A 87 6.72 -11.40 10.34
C THR A 87 6.02 -10.84 9.11
N VAL A 88 6.01 -9.52 8.98
CA VAL A 88 5.30 -8.82 7.90
C VAL A 88 6.26 -7.96 7.09
N LYS A 89 6.25 -8.15 5.77
CA LYS A 89 7.01 -7.33 4.81
C LYS A 89 6.08 -6.78 3.74
N VAL A 90 6.41 -5.58 3.26
CA VAL A 90 5.70 -4.93 2.15
C VAL A 90 6.65 -4.43 1.09
N TRP A 91 6.26 -4.54 -0.18
CA TRP A 91 6.98 -4.01 -1.34
C TRP A 91 6.04 -3.84 -2.54
N ASN A 92 6.54 -3.39 -3.69
CA ASN A 92 5.77 -3.14 -4.91
C ASN A 92 4.54 -2.27 -4.59
N MET A 93 4.80 -1.06 -4.12
CA MET A 93 3.80 -0.21 -3.49
C MET A 93 3.33 0.91 -4.43
N VAL A 94 2.04 1.20 -4.42
CA VAL A 94 1.44 2.35 -5.11
C VAL A 94 0.50 3.07 -4.17
N LEU A 95 0.57 4.39 -4.22
CA LEU A 95 -0.44 5.30 -3.70
C LEU A 95 -0.76 6.27 -4.83
N CYS A 96 -1.98 6.26 -5.34
CA CYS A 96 -2.43 7.18 -6.38
C CYS A 96 -3.82 7.69 -6.03
N GLU A 97 -4.26 8.78 -6.67
CA GLU A 97 -5.62 9.27 -6.45
C GLU A 97 -6.65 8.21 -6.85
N LEU A 98 -7.75 8.11 -6.10
CA LEU A 98 -8.75 7.07 -6.32
C LEU A 98 -9.35 7.14 -7.73
N GLY A 99 -9.54 8.35 -8.27
CA GLY A 99 -10.02 8.56 -9.63
C GLY A 99 -9.03 8.06 -10.69
N GLU A 100 -7.72 8.25 -10.47
CA GLU A 100 -6.67 7.74 -11.36
C GLU A 100 -6.65 6.20 -11.38
N TYR A 101 -6.77 5.58 -10.20
CA TYR A 101 -6.89 4.13 -10.09
C TYR A 101 -8.12 3.61 -10.83
N GLN A 102 -9.30 4.20 -10.59
CA GLN A 102 -10.55 3.77 -11.22
C GLN A 102 -10.47 3.82 -12.75
N ALA A 103 -9.87 4.88 -13.30
CA ALA A 103 -9.68 5.03 -14.74
C ALA A 103 -8.69 4.01 -15.36
N ASN A 104 -7.85 3.36 -14.53
CA ASN A 104 -6.80 2.43 -14.99
C ASN A 104 -6.84 1.06 -14.29
N LYS A 105 -7.98 0.72 -13.66
CA LYS A 105 -8.10 -0.41 -12.74
C LYS A 105 -7.65 -1.74 -13.33
N ALA A 106 -8.18 -2.10 -14.50
CA ALA A 106 -7.87 -3.38 -15.15
C ALA A 106 -6.36 -3.56 -15.39
N LEU A 107 -5.67 -2.46 -15.71
CA LEU A 107 -4.24 -2.47 -15.93
C LEU A 107 -3.47 -2.57 -14.62
N LEU A 108 -3.80 -1.74 -13.62
CA LEU A 108 -3.13 -1.75 -12.32
C LEU A 108 -3.31 -3.06 -11.56
N ASP A 109 -4.50 -3.68 -11.64
CA ASP A 109 -4.78 -4.99 -11.03
C ASP A 109 -3.98 -6.12 -11.70
N GLY A 110 -3.61 -5.96 -12.97
CA GLY A 110 -2.79 -6.91 -13.71
C GLY A 110 -1.28 -6.79 -13.43
N LEU A 111 -0.84 -5.75 -12.71
CA LEU A 111 0.58 -5.49 -12.48
C LEU A 111 1.12 -6.20 -11.23
N ASN A 112 2.18 -6.99 -11.46
CA ASN A 112 2.89 -7.70 -10.40
C ASN A 112 3.98 -6.87 -9.71
N PHE A 113 4.44 -5.77 -10.33
CA PHE A 113 5.44 -4.88 -9.74
C PHE A 113 5.24 -3.42 -10.17
N PHE A 114 5.80 -2.51 -9.39
CA PHE A 114 5.77 -1.07 -9.65
C PHE A 114 7.18 -0.50 -9.46
N ASP A 115 7.63 0.34 -10.40
CA ASP A 115 9.03 0.77 -10.45
C ASP A 115 9.30 2.24 -10.71
N GLY A 116 8.25 3.06 -10.84
CA GLY A 116 8.41 4.49 -11.08
C GLY A 116 7.28 5.33 -10.50
N ASP A 117 7.50 6.64 -10.53
CA ASP A 117 6.59 7.68 -10.04
C ASP A 117 5.34 7.83 -10.92
N THR A 118 5.38 7.29 -12.13
CA THR A 118 4.29 7.41 -13.10
C THR A 118 4.04 6.08 -13.78
N MET A 119 2.81 5.60 -13.71
CA MET A 119 2.32 4.36 -14.31
C MET A 119 1.14 4.67 -15.24
N PRO A 120 0.72 3.75 -16.11
CA PRO A 120 1.41 2.52 -16.48
C PRO A 120 2.63 2.81 -17.36
N ARG A 121 3.78 2.22 -17.03
CA ARG A 121 4.76 1.95 -18.08
C ARG A 121 4.14 0.88 -18.97
N ALA A 122 3.82 1.26 -20.21
CA ALA A 122 3.33 0.37 -21.25
C ALA A 122 4.31 -0.78 -21.51
#